data_AF-A0A7J3ZQH7-F1
#
_entry.id   AF-A0A7J3ZQH7-F1
#
_cell.length_a   1.000
_cell.length_b   1.000
_cell.length_c   1.000
_cell.angle_alpha   90.00
_cell.angle_beta   90.00
_cell.angle_gamma   90.00
#
_symmetry.space_group_name_H-M   'P 1'
#
loop_
_entity.id
_entity.type
_entity.pdbx_description
1 polymer ?
#
loop_
_entity_poly.entity_id
_entity_poly.type
_entity_poly.pdbx_seq_one_letter_code
_entity_poly.pdbx_strand_id
1 'polypeptide(L)'
;MPKPNRGKTETIKDRTVYIYLPSLEMVEDWKFRAERAGVSLSKFIVERVLDSIGREEGEESYLSHVELVRRLREAEEELMRLHSVNPNVQV
;
A
#
# COMPACT_ATOMS: atom_id res chain seq x y z
N MET A 1 -6.94 -28.08 -22.70
CA MET A 1 -5.75 -27.32 -23.15
C MET A 1 -5.07 -26.74 -21.92
N PRO A 2 -3.79 -27.02 -21.65
CA PRO A 2 -3.09 -26.36 -20.54
C PRO A 2 -2.97 -24.88 -20.88
N LYS A 3 -3.37 -24.00 -19.95
CA LYS A 3 -3.16 -22.55 -20.10
C LYS A 3 -1.67 -22.31 -20.38
N PRO A 4 -1.30 -21.54 -21.41
CA PRO A 4 0.10 -21.25 -21.65
C PRO A 4 0.64 -20.57 -20.40
N ASN A 5 1.65 -21.18 -19.80
CA ASN A 5 2.36 -20.66 -18.65
C ASN A 5 3.25 -19.50 -19.15
N ARG A 6 2.61 -18.43 -19.64
CA ARG A 6 3.29 -17.19 -20.02
C ARG A 6 3.95 -16.72 -18.74
N GLY A 7 5.29 -16.82 -18.69
CA GLY A 7 6.07 -16.50 -17.51
C GLY A 7 5.67 -15.13 -16.97
N LYS A 8 5.75 -14.96 -15.65
CA LYS A 8 5.38 -13.72 -14.92
C LYS A 8 5.90 -12.43 -15.59
N THR A 9 6.94 -12.53 -16.40
CA THR A 9 7.65 -11.47 -17.12
C THR A 9 7.04 -11.03 -18.45
N GLU A 10 6.34 -11.90 -19.20
CA GLU A 10 5.80 -11.54 -20.53
C GLU A 10 4.67 -10.51 -20.43
N THR A 11 3.81 -10.64 -19.43
CA THR A 11 2.64 -9.76 -19.24
C THR A 11 2.96 -8.46 -18.49
N ILE A 12 4.22 -8.23 -18.12
CA ILE A 12 4.63 -6.98 -17.46
C ILE A 12 4.48 -5.82 -18.44
N LYS A 13 4.91 -6.02 -19.70
CA LYS A 13 4.82 -4.99 -20.75
C LYS A 13 3.38 -4.60 -21.05
N ASP A 14 2.48 -5.58 -21.12
CA ASP A 14 1.05 -5.36 -21.41
C ASP A 14 0.33 -4.54 -20.32
N ARG A 15 0.88 -4.54 -19.09
CA ARG A 15 0.29 -3.83 -17.94
C ARG A 15 1.04 -2.54 -17.57
N THR A 16 2.08 -2.18 -18.32
CA THR A 16 2.85 -0.97 -18.06
C THR A 16 2.02 0.25 -18.45
N VAL A 17 1.91 1.19 -17.52
CA VAL A 17 1.33 2.52 -17.77
C VAL A 17 2.44 3.55 -17.70
N TYR A 18 2.56 4.37 -18.75
CA TYR A 18 3.47 5.52 -18.76
C TYR A 18 2.72 6.75 -18.27
N ILE A 19 3.23 7.35 -17.19
CA ILE A 19 2.63 8.53 -16.56
C ILE A 19 3.54 9.73 -16.81
N TYR A 20 2.96 10.79 -17.36
CA TYR A 20 3.63 12.07 -17.53
C TYR A 20 3.25 13.00 -16.38
N LEU A 21 4.22 13.34 -15.54
CA LEU A 21 4.01 14.31 -14.47
C LEU A 21 4.21 15.75 -15.00
N PRO A 22 3.42 16.73 -14.50
CA PRO A 22 3.48 18.12 -14.95
C PRO A 22 4.86 18.79 -14.80
N SER A 23 5.70 18.33 -13.87
CA SER A 23 7.03 18.90 -13.66
C SER A 23 8.01 17.86 -13.14
N LEU A 24 9.31 18.12 -13.33
CA LEU A 24 10.39 17.31 -12.75
C LEU A 24 10.39 17.39 -11.22
N GLU A 25 10.03 18.53 -10.64
CA GLU A 25 9.88 18.69 -9.19
C GLU A 25 8.87 17.70 -8.62
N MET A 26 7.74 17.50 -9.31
CA MET A 26 6.72 16.53 -8.89
C MET A 26 7.22 15.08 -8.99
N VAL A 27 8.06 14.77 -9.98
CA VAL A 27 8.74 13.46 -10.08
C VAL A 27 9.61 13.22 -8.85
N GLU A 28 10.41 14.20 -8.46
CA GLU A 28 11.31 14.07 -7.30
C GLU A 28 10.54 14.01 -5.97
N ASP A 29 9.48 14.79 -5.81
CA ASP A 29 8.60 14.70 -4.63
C ASP A 29 7.97 13.29 -4.49
N TRP A 30 7.51 12.69 -5.60
CA TRP A 30 6.95 11.34 -5.58
C TRP A 30 7.97 10.28 -5.23
N LYS A 31 9.19 10.37 -5.79
CA LYS A 31 10.30 9.48 -5.44
C LYS A 31 10.66 9.58 -3.96
N PHE A 32 10.78 10.81 -3.44
CA PHE A 32 11.09 11.07 -2.04
C PHE A 32 10.04 10.48 -1.10
N ARG A 33 8.74 10.63 -1.42
CA ARG A 33 7.65 10.04 -0.63
C ARG A 33 7.68 8.52 -0.64
N ALA A 34 7.98 7.90 -1.79
CA ALA A 34 8.09 6.45 -1.90
C ALA A 34 9.26 5.92 -1.05
N GLU A 35 10.42 6.58 -1.12
CA GLU A 35 11.60 6.27 -0.30
C GLU A 35 11.31 6.39 1.20
N ARG A 36 10.69 7.52 1.61
CA ARG A 36 10.23 7.75 2.98
C ARG A 36 9.26 6.68 3.50
N ALA A 37 8.47 6.08 2.61
CA ALA A 37 7.55 5.00 2.93
C ALA A 37 8.19 3.60 2.84
N GLY A 38 9.46 3.49 2.43
CA GLY A 38 10.17 2.22 2.31
C GLY A 38 9.64 1.31 1.20
N VAL A 39 9.03 1.88 0.14
CA VAL A 39 8.43 1.13 -0.97
C VAL A 39 8.97 1.59 -2.33
N SER A 40 8.84 0.77 -3.36
CA SER A 40 9.17 1.19 -4.72
C SER A 40 8.20 2.26 -5.23
N LEU A 41 8.66 3.13 -6.13
CA LEU A 41 7.81 4.16 -6.75
C LEU A 41 6.57 3.57 -7.42
N SER A 42 6.71 2.43 -8.12
CA SER A 42 5.56 1.75 -8.74
C SER A 42 4.52 1.33 -7.70
N LYS A 43 4.93 0.75 -6.57
CA LYS A 43 4.03 0.34 -5.50
C LYS A 43 3.36 1.56 -4.86
N PHE A 44 4.14 2.60 -4.59
CA PHE A 44 3.65 3.86 -4.04
C PHE A 44 2.53 4.47 -4.91
N ILE A 45 2.75 4.56 -6.22
CA ILE A 45 1.75 5.12 -7.16
C ILE A 45 0.49 4.26 -7.19
N VAL A 46 0.64 2.94 -7.32
CA VAL A 46 -0.51 2.01 -7.36
C VAL A 46 -1.36 2.13 -6.11
N GLU A 47 -0.75 2.13 -4.92
CA GLU A 47 -1.49 2.28 -3.66
C GLU A 47 -2.28 3.59 -3.61
N ARG A 48 -1.68 4.72 -3.99
CA ARG A 48 -2.40 6.01 -3.93
C ARG A 48 -3.50 6.15 -4.96
N VAL A 49 -3.34 5.54 -6.14
CA VAL A 49 -4.41 5.51 -7.14
C VAL A 49 -5.57 4.62 -6.66
N LEU A 50 -5.28 3.43 -6.14
CA LEU A 50 -6.32 2.53 -5.60
C LEU A 50 -7.04 3.16 -4.40
N ASP A 51 -6.30 3.81 -3.50
CA ASP A 51 -6.88 4.54 -2.37
C ASP A 51 -7.82 5.66 -2.83
N SER A 52 -7.50 6.36 -3.93
CA SER A 52 -8.36 7.41 -4.49
C SER A 52 -9.64 6.82 -5.08
N ILE A 53 -9.50 5.76 -5.90
CA ILE A 53 -10.63 5.07 -6.54
C ILE A 53 -11.60 4.54 -5.48
N GLY A 54 -11.10 3.85 -4.45
CA GLY A 54 -11.94 3.29 -3.39
C GLY A 54 -12.73 4.36 -2.62
N ARG A 55 -12.13 5.54 -2.40
CA ARG A 55 -12.84 6.68 -1.78
C ARG A 55 -13.93 7.25 -2.66
N GLU A 56 -13.72 7.31 -3.97
CA GLU A 56 -14.69 7.80 -4.95
C GLU A 56 -15.88 6.83 -5.10
N GLU A 57 -15.62 5.52 -5.05
CA GLU A 57 -16.63 4.47 -5.19
C GLU A 57 -17.44 4.23 -3.90
N GLY A 58 -17.13 4.94 -2.80
CA GLY A 58 -17.78 4.75 -1.51
C GLY A 58 -17.48 3.38 -0.87
N GLU A 59 -16.43 2.70 -1.35
CA GLU A 59 -15.95 1.45 -0.75
C GLU A 59 -15.25 1.77 0.58
N GLU A 60 -15.99 1.65 1.67
CA GLU A 60 -15.47 1.71 3.04
C GLU A 60 -14.48 0.56 3.36
N SER A 61 -14.37 -0.44 2.47
CA SER A 61 -13.54 -1.63 2.63
C SER A 61 -12.08 -1.48 2.18
N TYR A 62 -11.76 -0.53 1.31
CA TYR A 62 -10.37 -0.32 0.87
C TYR A 62 -9.63 0.57 1.87
N LEU A 63 -9.29 -0.01 3.03
CA LEU A 63 -8.41 0.66 3.98
C LEU A 63 -7.04 0.85 3.33
N SER A 64 -6.64 2.11 3.15
CA SER A 64 -5.31 2.42 2.60
C SER A 64 -4.22 1.70 3.39
N HIS A 65 -3.10 1.36 2.73
CA HIS A 65 -1.96 0.74 3.41
C HIS A 65 -1.50 1.57 4.63
N VAL A 66 -1.61 2.91 4.54
CA VAL A 66 -1.32 3.82 5.66
C VAL A 66 -2.30 3.64 6.81
N GLU A 67 -3.60 3.53 6.51
CA GLU A 67 -4.66 3.31 7.50
C GLU A 67 -4.56 1.93 8.16
N LEU A 68 -4.21 0.90 7.39
CA LEU A 68 -3.93 -0.44 7.92
C LEU A 68 -2.73 -0.43 8.88
N VAL A 69 -1.64 0.25 8.51
CA VAL A 69 -0.48 0.42 9.39
C VAL A 69 -0.84 1.20 10.66
N ARG A 70 -1.68 2.24 10.54
CA ARG A 70 -2.17 3.00 11.70
C ARG A 70 -2.97 2.11 12.65
N ARG A 71 -3.95 1.37 12.13
CA ARG A 71 -4.78 0.44 12.92
C ARG A 71 -3.95 -0.67 13.57
N LEU A 72 -2.94 -1.18 12.88
CA LEU A 72 -2.04 -2.19 13.42
C LEU A 72 -1.28 -1.64 14.64
N ARG A 73 -0.71 -0.43 14.54
CA ARG A 73 -0.03 0.21 15.67
C ARG A 73 -0.97 0.44 16.85
N GLU A 74 -2.19 0.91 16.59
CA GLU A 74 -3.20 1.12 17.63
C GLU A 74 -3.56 -0.19 18.34
N ALA A 75 -3.74 -1.27 17.58
CA ALA A 75 -4.00 -2.59 18.14
C ALA A 75 -2.81 -3.13 18.95
N GLU A 76 -1.57 -2.95 18.48
CA GLU A 76 -0.35 -3.34 19.20
C GLU A 76 -0.19 -2.56 20.52
N GLU A 77 -0.46 -1.26 20.52
CA GLU A 77 -0.44 -0.43 21.73
C GLU A 77 -1.52 -0.86 22.73
N GLU A 78 -2.71 -1.21 22.27
CA GLU A 78 -3.79 -1.67 23.14
C GLU A 78 -3.48 -3.04 23.74
N LEU A 79 -2.89 -3.96 22.98
CA LEU A 79 -2.36 -5.23 23.51
C LEU A 79 -1.27 -5.00 24.56
N MET A 80 -0.34 -4.06 24.34
CA MET A 80 0.67 -3.71 25.34
C MET A 80 0.04 -3.17 26.63
N ARG A 81 -1.00 -2.34 26.53
CA ARG A 81 -1.74 -1.84 27.70
C ARG A 81 -2.47 -2.96 28.44
N LEU A 82 -3.13 -3.86 27.71
CA LEU A 82 -3.86 -4.97 28.34
C LEU A 82 -2.90 -5.95 29.03
N HIS A 83 -1.74 -6.24 28.44
CA HIS A 83 -0.72 -7.08 29.06
C HIS A 83 -0.06 -6.42 30.29
N SER A 84 0.08 -5.09 30.32
CA SER A 84 0.62 -4.38 31.49
C SER A 84 -0.38 -4.32 32.65
N VAL A 85 -1.69 -4.34 32.35
CA VAL A 85 -2.77 -4.33 33.35
C VAL A 85 -3.15 -5.76 33.78
N ASN A 86 -2.99 -6.77 32.94
CA ASN A 86 -3.27 -8.18 33.24
C ASN A 86 -2.15 -9.09 32.72
N PRO A 87 -1.12 -9.39 33.53
CA PRO A 87 0.03 -10.20 33.10
C PRO A 87 -0.29 -11.68 32.81
N ASN A 88 -1.55 -12.13 32.97
CA ASN A 88 -1.95 -13.54 32.89
C ASN A 88 -2.77 -13.90 31.63
N VAL A 89 -2.87 -13.03 30.62
CA VAL A 89 -3.47 -13.42 29.34
C VAL A 89 -2.41 -14.15 28.51
N GLN A 90 -2.35 -15.48 28.66
CA GLN A 90 -1.62 -16.35 27.73
C GLN A 90 -2.57 -16.76 26.59
N VAL A 91 -2.04 -16.72 25.36
CA VAL A 91 -2.67 -17.25 24.14
C VAL A 91 -2.51 -18.77 24.09
#